data_AF-A0A654D6S7-F1
#
_entry.id   AF-A0A654D6S7-F1
#
_cell.length_a   1.000
_cell.length_b   1.000
_cell.length_c   1.000
_cell.angle_alpha   90.00
_cell.angle_beta   90.00
_cell.angle_gamma   90.00
#
_symmetry.space_group_name_H-M   'P 1'
#
loop_
_entity.id
_entity.type
_entity.pdbx_description
1 polymer ?
#
loop_
_entity_poly.entity_id
_entity_poly.type
_entity_poly.pdbx_seq_one_letter_code
_entity_poly.pdbx_strand_id
1 'polypeptide(L)'
;MFSWKSVCCLASALIAATTPALAESVAINNGSQFADTAGNAIQAHGAGIIKVDDTYYLFGENRTGYLFKAVSMYRSTDLKTWTFASDVLTAASATSLNTSNIERPKIIYNAATKKYVLWAHKENGTNYNEARVVVATSDTVDGNYVYQSEFRPLDNESRDMTLFLDDDGTGYLISAAKNNYDLNIYKLNDSFTGIDSLVKVLAGNHREAPAVFKRDGVYFLITSAATGWNPNQAAYQTATSMAGPWTAPTTFGDPRTYNSQSTWVQPLTGAGTGPCRTAAPWARCLSSARAYRPQGGHRCRCLGDGAQRQGARRTRRQPAPEAACQPDLPLRHLGGLGGARSC
;
A
#
# COMPACT_ATOMS: atom_id res chain seq x y z
N MET A 1 -1.38 -59.42 -61.88
CA MET A 1 -2.43 -58.68 -61.15
C MET A 1 -2.33 -59.03 -59.67
N PHE A 2 -2.40 -58.01 -58.79
CA PHE A 2 -2.38 -58.05 -57.30
C PHE A 2 -1.02 -58.38 -56.64
N SER A 3 -0.56 -57.73 -55.57
CA SER A 3 -1.18 -56.79 -54.61
C SER A 3 -0.04 -56.05 -53.86
N TRP A 4 -0.04 -54.70 -53.86
CA TRP A 4 0.77 -53.90 -52.93
C TRP A 4 0.05 -53.81 -51.59
N LYS A 5 0.68 -54.26 -50.49
CA LYS A 5 0.16 -54.02 -49.13
C LYS A 5 0.74 -52.72 -48.61
N SER A 6 -0.09 -51.68 -48.54
CA SER A 6 0.20 -50.46 -47.78
C SER A 6 0.04 -50.74 -46.29
N VAL A 7 1.10 -50.48 -45.51
CA VAL A 7 1.04 -50.44 -44.04
C VAL A 7 0.80 -48.99 -43.64
N CYS A 8 -0.41 -48.68 -43.18
CA CYS A 8 -0.73 -47.41 -42.53
C CYS A 8 -0.28 -47.50 -41.06
N CYS A 9 0.81 -46.82 -40.70
CA CYS A 9 1.13 -46.53 -39.31
C CYS A 9 0.24 -45.37 -38.84
N LEU A 10 -0.77 -45.66 -38.03
CA LEU A 10 -1.50 -44.65 -37.27
C LEU A 10 -0.62 -44.17 -36.10
N ALA A 11 -0.05 -42.96 -36.25
CA ALA A 11 0.53 -42.24 -35.13
C ALA A 11 -0.59 -41.55 -34.34
N SER A 12 -1.01 -42.16 -33.23
CA SER A 12 -1.93 -41.53 -32.28
C SER A 12 -1.19 -40.45 -31.51
N ALA A 13 -1.43 -39.17 -31.85
CA ALA A 13 -0.96 -38.04 -31.06
C ALA A 13 -1.79 -37.95 -29.76
N LEU A 14 -1.18 -38.26 -28.62
CA LEU A 14 -1.74 -37.96 -27.31
C LEU A 14 -1.73 -36.44 -27.10
N ILE A 15 -2.88 -35.79 -27.27
CA ILE A 15 -3.07 -34.41 -26.82
C ILE A 15 -3.30 -34.48 -25.31
N ALA A 16 -2.25 -34.25 -24.52
CA ALA A 16 -2.39 -34.08 -23.09
C ALA A 16 -3.19 -32.78 -22.82
N ALA A 17 -4.42 -32.92 -22.36
CA ALA A 17 -5.21 -31.79 -21.87
C ALA A 17 -4.52 -31.24 -20.60
N THR A 18 -3.77 -30.16 -20.74
CA THR A 18 -3.24 -29.43 -19.59
C THR A 18 -4.41 -28.73 -18.90
N THR A 19 -4.87 -29.27 -17.78
CA THR A 19 -5.80 -28.55 -16.90
C THR A 19 -5.09 -27.29 -16.38
N PRO A 20 -5.64 -26.09 -16.57
CA PRO A 20 -5.04 -24.88 -15.99
C PRO A 20 -4.99 -25.06 -14.48
N ALA A 21 -3.78 -24.98 -13.91
CA ALA A 21 -3.60 -24.98 -12.47
C ALA A 21 -4.34 -23.78 -11.90
N LEU A 22 -5.33 -24.05 -11.03
CA LEU A 22 -6.00 -22.99 -10.28
C LEU A 22 -4.98 -22.39 -9.32
N ALA A 23 -4.77 -21.09 -9.42
CA ALA A 23 -3.92 -20.37 -8.47
C ALA A 23 -4.48 -20.56 -7.05
N GLU A 24 -3.65 -21.06 -6.14
CA GLU A 24 -4.04 -21.27 -4.75
C GLU A 24 -4.41 -19.93 -4.10
N SER A 25 -5.49 -19.92 -3.31
CA SER A 25 -5.89 -18.71 -2.58
C SER A 25 -4.86 -18.36 -1.51
N VAL A 26 -4.15 -17.26 -1.70
CA VAL A 26 -3.19 -16.73 -0.73
C VAL A 26 -3.93 -16.01 0.41
N ALA A 27 -4.03 -16.65 1.58
CA ALA A 27 -4.55 -16.03 2.81
C ALA A 27 -3.46 -15.23 3.53
N ILE A 28 -3.79 -13.98 3.92
CA ILE A 28 -2.94 -13.09 4.72
C ILE A 28 -3.64 -12.84 6.06
N ASN A 29 -2.93 -13.11 7.16
CA ASN A 29 -3.42 -12.93 8.53
C ASN A 29 -3.10 -11.51 9.02
N ASN A 30 -3.99 -10.56 8.75
CA ASN A 30 -3.81 -9.18 9.20
C ASN A 30 -3.73 -9.06 10.73
N GLY A 31 -2.90 -8.14 11.20
CA GLY A 31 -2.72 -7.85 12.64
C GLY A 31 -1.73 -8.78 13.36
N SER A 32 -1.22 -9.82 12.69
CA SER A 32 -0.13 -10.65 13.17
C SER A 32 1.21 -10.17 12.61
N GLN A 33 2.29 -10.38 13.37
CA GLN A 33 3.64 -10.11 12.86
C GLN A 33 3.96 -11.04 11.69
N PHE A 34 4.33 -10.46 10.55
CA PHE A 34 4.79 -11.24 9.40
C PHE A 34 6.24 -11.63 9.63
N ALA A 35 6.54 -12.91 9.42
CA ALA A 35 7.90 -13.43 9.41
C ALA A 35 8.37 -13.65 7.98
N ASP A 36 9.66 -13.43 7.73
CA ASP A 36 10.31 -13.83 6.49
C ASP A 36 10.60 -15.35 6.48
N THR A 37 11.13 -15.85 5.38
CA THR A 37 11.48 -17.28 5.20
C THR A 37 12.55 -17.79 6.18
N ALA A 38 13.28 -16.91 6.86
CA ALA A 38 14.24 -17.28 7.91
C ALA A 38 13.62 -17.23 9.31
N GLY A 39 12.33 -16.90 9.43
CA GLY A 39 11.62 -16.78 10.70
C GLY A 39 11.82 -15.43 11.41
N ASN A 40 12.49 -14.46 10.78
CA ASN A 40 12.68 -13.14 11.36
C ASN A 40 11.46 -12.26 11.07
N ALA A 41 11.13 -11.37 12.00
CA ALA A 41 10.10 -10.36 11.75
C ALA A 41 10.46 -9.47 10.55
N ILE A 42 9.51 -9.28 9.63
CA ILE A 42 9.65 -8.33 8.53
C ILE A 42 9.71 -6.90 9.09
N GLN A 43 10.77 -6.17 8.75
CA GLN A 43 10.99 -4.77 9.12
C GLN A 43 10.87 -3.89 7.88
N ALA A 44 9.65 -3.68 7.42
CA ALA A 44 9.33 -2.80 6.30
C ALA A 44 8.11 -1.95 6.67
N HIS A 45 8.30 -0.95 7.52
CA HIS A 45 7.24 -0.02 7.92
C HIS A 45 7.08 1.07 6.85
N GLY A 46 5.94 1.78 6.84
CA GLY A 46 5.71 2.83 5.84
C GLY A 46 5.85 2.35 4.38
N ALA A 47 5.58 1.07 4.17
CA ALA A 47 6.08 0.32 3.02
C ALA A 47 5.61 0.82 1.65
N GLY A 48 6.35 0.42 0.62
CA GLY A 48 5.89 0.32 -0.75
C GLY A 48 6.15 -1.08 -1.31
N ILE A 49 5.56 -1.38 -2.46
CA ILE A 49 5.89 -2.55 -3.26
C ILE A 49 6.22 -2.09 -4.68
N ILE A 50 7.23 -2.71 -5.29
CA ILE A 50 7.50 -2.62 -6.73
C ILE A 50 7.54 -4.03 -7.32
N LYS A 51 6.94 -4.23 -8.50
CA LYS A 51 7.03 -5.49 -9.23
C LYS A 51 8.08 -5.35 -10.33
N VAL A 52 9.04 -6.26 -10.37
CA VAL A 52 10.05 -6.38 -11.44
C VAL A 52 9.98 -7.81 -11.96
N ASP A 53 9.69 -7.95 -13.25
CA ASP A 53 9.36 -9.23 -13.88
C ASP A 53 8.29 -9.97 -13.06
N ASP A 54 8.52 -11.22 -12.66
CA ASP A 54 7.60 -12.03 -11.85
C ASP A 54 7.78 -11.88 -10.33
N THR A 55 8.65 -10.97 -9.89
CA THR A 55 8.99 -10.80 -8.47
C THR A 55 8.44 -9.48 -7.93
N TYR A 56 7.81 -9.54 -6.76
CA TYR A 56 7.43 -8.38 -5.97
C TYR A 56 8.51 -8.09 -4.93
N TYR A 57 8.84 -6.82 -4.76
CA TYR A 57 9.80 -6.33 -3.78
C TYR A 57 9.07 -5.41 -2.81
N LEU A 58 8.91 -5.87 -1.56
CA LEU A 58 8.40 -5.10 -0.44
C LEU A 58 9.56 -4.37 0.21
N PHE A 59 9.44 -3.07 0.39
CA PHE A 59 10.46 -2.27 1.04
C PHE A 59 9.82 -1.29 2.02
N GLY A 60 10.54 -0.92 3.07
CA GLY A 60 10.04 -0.01 4.09
C GLY A 60 11.12 0.40 5.08
N GLU A 61 10.83 1.37 5.94
CA GLU A 61 11.78 1.76 6.97
C GLU A 61 11.95 0.66 8.02
N ASN A 62 13.21 0.42 8.39
CA ASN A 62 13.67 -0.41 9.49
C ASN A 62 14.36 0.50 10.50
N ARG A 63 14.08 0.29 11.79
CA ARG A 63 14.45 1.23 12.85
C ARG A 63 15.19 0.55 14.00
N THR A 64 16.07 1.30 14.64
CA THR A 64 16.59 0.99 15.97
C THR A 64 15.97 1.98 16.95
N GLY A 65 14.94 1.53 17.68
CA GLY A 65 14.09 2.43 18.45
C GLY A 65 13.37 3.41 17.53
N TYR A 66 13.63 4.71 17.70
CA TYR A 66 13.04 5.77 16.86
C TYR A 66 13.90 6.14 15.65
N LEU A 67 15.21 5.83 15.68
CA LEU A 67 16.14 6.27 14.65
C LEU A 67 16.14 5.33 13.45
N PHE A 68 16.43 5.90 12.29
CA PHE A 68 16.63 5.18 11.04
C PHE A 68 17.80 4.19 11.18
N LYS A 69 17.56 2.94 10.77
CA LYS A 69 18.60 1.92 10.60
C LYS A 69 18.85 1.67 9.12
N ALA A 70 17.78 1.32 8.40
CA ALA A 70 17.84 1.01 6.99
C ALA A 70 16.48 1.13 6.31
N VAL A 71 16.46 1.18 4.98
CA VAL A 71 15.32 0.75 4.17
C VAL A 71 15.58 -0.71 3.85
N SER A 72 14.84 -1.61 4.49
CA SER A 72 14.98 -3.05 4.25
C SER A 72 14.07 -3.47 3.11
N MET A 73 14.53 -4.41 2.29
CA MET A 73 13.83 -4.95 1.14
C MET A 73 13.67 -6.47 1.26
N TYR A 74 12.50 -6.95 0.88
CA TYR A 74 12.11 -8.35 0.85
C TYR A 74 11.54 -8.65 -0.53
N ARG A 75 11.73 -9.88 -1.01
CA ARG A 75 11.20 -10.33 -2.31
C ARG A 75 10.23 -11.51 -2.15
N SER A 76 9.25 -11.58 -3.04
CA SER A 76 8.22 -12.61 -3.06
C SER A 76 7.66 -12.78 -4.48
N THR A 77 7.27 -13.99 -4.85
CA THR A 77 6.52 -14.26 -6.09
C THR A 77 5.02 -14.43 -5.84
N ASP A 78 4.59 -14.56 -4.58
CA ASP A 78 3.21 -14.87 -4.17
C ASP A 78 2.57 -13.81 -3.26
N LEU A 79 3.30 -12.73 -2.94
CA LEU A 79 2.93 -11.63 -2.02
C LEU A 79 2.69 -12.06 -0.55
N LYS A 80 3.09 -13.27 -0.18
CA LYS A 80 2.89 -13.84 1.17
C LYS A 80 4.18 -14.36 1.77
N THR A 81 4.93 -15.13 1.00
CA THR A 81 6.19 -15.72 1.39
C THR A 81 7.29 -14.73 1.01
N TRP A 82 7.83 -14.04 2.01
CA TRP A 82 8.82 -12.98 1.81
C TRP A 82 10.20 -13.47 2.24
N THR A 83 11.19 -13.33 1.36
CA THR A 83 12.59 -13.57 1.69
C THR A 83 13.31 -12.23 1.79
N PHE A 84 14.06 -12.00 2.86
CA PHE A 84 14.92 -10.83 2.97
C PHE A 84 15.89 -10.76 1.78
N ALA A 85 15.94 -9.61 1.11
CA ALA A 85 16.80 -9.37 -0.03
C ALA A 85 18.05 -8.60 0.40
N SER A 86 17.85 -7.38 0.91
CA SER A 86 18.94 -6.47 1.30
C SER A 86 18.44 -5.30 2.13
N ASP A 87 19.37 -4.62 2.81
CA ASP A 87 19.17 -3.27 3.32
C ASP A 87 19.65 -2.28 2.25
N VAL A 88 18.72 -1.78 1.43
CA VAL A 88 19.03 -1.05 0.19
C VAL A 88 19.56 0.37 0.42
N LEU A 89 19.22 1.00 1.54
CA LEU A 89 19.76 2.28 2.00
C LEU A 89 19.94 2.18 3.51
N THR A 90 21.07 2.63 4.06
CA THR A 90 21.36 2.49 5.50
C THR A 90 21.67 3.83 6.13
N ALA A 91 21.66 3.91 7.46
CA ALA A 91 22.10 5.09 8.19
C ALA A 91 23.55 5.48 7.84
N ALA A 92 24.41 4.51 7.46
CA ALA A 92 25.78 4.75 7.04
C ALA A 92 25.93 5.21 5.58
N SER A 93 24.84 5.25 4.79
CA SER A 93 24.89 5.63 3.38
C SER A 93 25.23 7.10 3.16
N ALA A 94 25.04 7.96 4.16
CA ALA A 94 25.49 9.35 4.16
C ALA A 94 25.57 9.91 5.60
N THR A 95 26.45 10.87 5.85
CA THR A 95 26.62 11.48 7.19
C THR A 95 25.32 12.06 7.75
N SER A 96 24.46 12.65 6.91
CA SER A 96 23.17 13.21 7.34
C SER A 96 22.15 12.14 7.75
N LEU A 97 22.39 10.86 7.40
CA LEU A 97 21.52 9.74 7.74
C LEU A 97 21.90 9.06 9.05
N ASN A 98 23.14 9.22 9.54
CA ASN A 98 23.67 8.57 10.74
C ASN A 98 22.76 8.71 11.97
N THR A 99 22.19 9.91 12.15
CA THR A 99 21.25 10.24 13.23
C THR A 99 20.01 10.89 12.63
N SER A 100 19.27 10.13 11.84
CA SER A 100 18.05 10.62 11.17
C SER A 100 16.83 9.79 11.55
N ASN A 101 15.65 10.30 11.17
CA ASN A 101 14.44 9.49 11.05
C ASN A 101 14.04 9.52 9.56
N ILE A 102 13.94 8.34 8.95
CA ILE A 102 13.49 8.16 7.58
C ILE A 102 12.14 7.44 7.61
N GLU A 103 11.17 7.97 6.88
CA GLU A 103 9.81 7.46 6.87
C GLU A 103 9.28 7.31 5.43
N ARG A 104 8.41 6.32 5.23
CA ARG A 104 7.64 6.13 4.00
C ARG A 104 8.48 6.06 2.73
N PRO A 105 9.58 5.29 2.68
CA PRO A 105 10.34 5.16 1.44
C PRO A 105 9.44 4.65 0.30
N LYS A 106 9.69 5.17 -0.90
CA LYS A 106 9.05 4.78 -2.17
C LYS A 106 10.10 4.68 -3.25
N ILE A 107 9.98 3.67 -4.10
CA ILE A 107 10.91 3.39 -5.19
C ILE A 107 10.12 3.36 -6.49
N ILE A 108 10.59 4.10 -7.49
CA ILE A 108 10.08 4.05 -8.87
C ILE A 108 11.25 3.75 -9.83
N TYR A 109 10.96 3.11 -10.96
CA TYR A 109 11.95 2.88 -12.00
C TYR A 109 11.89 3.99 -13.06
N ASN A 110 13.04 4.55 -13.40
CA ASN A 110 13.19 5.48 -14.52
C ASN A 110 13.72 4.73 -15.74
N ALA A 111 12.87 4.56 -16.75
CA ALA A 111 13.23 3.84 -17.97
C ALA A 111 14.29 4.56 -18.83
N ALA A 112 14.35 5.89 -18.79
CA ALA A 112 15.30 6.68 -19.57
C ALA A 112 16.72 6.58 -19.00
N THR A 113 16.87 6.67 -17.68
CA THR A 113 18.18 6.56 -17.01
C THR A 113 18.54 5.13 -16.63
N LYS A 114 17.59 4.19 -16.72
CA LYS A 114 17.68 2.80 -16.27
C LYS A 114 18.03 2.66 -14.79
N LYS A 115 17.59 3.61 -13.97
CA LYS A 115 17.83 3.63 -12.52
C LYS A 115 16.54 3.40 -11.75
N TYR A 116 16.65 2.70 -10.63
CA TYR A 116 15.68 2.75 -9.57
C TYR A 116 15.95 3.99 -8.72
N VAL A 117 14.91 4.75 -8.41
CA VAL A 117 15.02 6.00 -7.64
C VAL A 117 14.15 5.89 -6.39
N LEU A 118 14.81 5.96 -5.24
CA LEU A 118 14.21 5.96 -3.92
C LEU A 118 14.00 7.39 -3.46
N TRP A 119 12.80 7.69 -2.98
CA TRP A 119 12.49 8.89 -2.21
C TRP A 119 11.93 8.50 -0.84
N ALA A 120 12.27 9.27 0.20
CA ALA A 120 11.68 9.11 1.52
C ALA A 120 11.58 10.44 2.26
N HIS A 121 10.71 10.52 3.27
CA HIS A 121 10.67 11.63 4.21
C HIS A 121 11.86 11.52 5.17
N LYS A 122 12.56 12.63 5.40
CA LYS A 122 13.73 12.73 6.27
C LYS A 122 13.55 13.82 7.33
N GLU A 123 13.92 13.47 8.56
CA GLU A 123 14.09 14.36 9.71
C GLU A 123 15.42 14.10 10.42
N ASN A 124 15.84 15.03 11.28
CA ASN A 124 17.10 14.99 12.03
C ASN A 124 17.14 13.98 13.21
N GLY A 125 16.11 13.15 13.38
CA GLY A 125 16.04 12.16 14.47
C GLY A 125 15.70 12.73 15.87
N THR A 126 15.56 14.06 16.02
CA THR A 126 15.25 14.71 17.32
C THR A 126 13.93 15.48 17.31
N ASN A 127 13.50 16.00 16.16
CA ASN A 127 12.23 16.71 15.95
C ASN A 127 11.78 16.59 14.48
N TYR A 128 10.64 17.20 14.14
CA TYR A 128 10.03 17.19 12.79
C TYR A 128 10.12 18.54 12.06
N ASN A 129 11.15 19.33 12.39
CA ASN A 129 11.29 20.69 11.87
C ASN A 129 12.02 20.73 10.52
N GLU A 130 12.70 19.67 10.10
CA GLU A 130 13.39 19.68 8.80
C GLU A 130 12.39 19.49 7.67
N ALA A 131 11.47 18.52 7.77
CA ALA A 131 10.45 18.22 6.77
C ALA A 131 11.04 18.17 5.36
N ARG A 132 12.07 17.33 5.17
CA ARG A 132 12.82 17.18 3.92
C ARG A 132 12.48 15.87 3.23
N VAL A 133 12.79 15.78 1.94
CA VAL A 133 12.94 14.51 1.25
C VAL A 133 14.41 14.07 1.28
N VAL A 134 14.65 12.77 1.17
CA VAL A 134 15.93 12.19 0.74
C VAL A 134 15.73 11.46 -0.59
N VAL A 135 16.73 11.54 -1.47
CA VAL A 135 16.76 10.87 -2.78
C VAL A 135 17.99 9.98 -2.87
N ALA A 136 17.81 8.76 -3.35
CA ALA A 136 18.90 7.82 -3.62
C ALA A 136 18.63 7.01 -4.90
N THR A 137 19.66 6.48 -5.55
CA THR A 137 19.51 5.73 -6.81
C THR A 137 20.27 4.41 -6.82
N SER A 138 19.79 3.42 -7.56
CA SER A 138 20.50 2.16 -7.81
C SER A 138 20.30 1.65 -9.24
N ASP A 139 21.21 0.82 -9.71
CA ASP A 139 21.10 0.09 -10.99
C ASP A 139 20.17 -1.13 -10.90
N THR A 140 20.05 -1.71 -9.71
CA THR A 140 19.18 -2.86 -9.46
C THR A 140 18.16 -2.55 -8.38
N VAL A 141 17.01 -3.24 -8.41
CA VAL A 141 15.92 -2.99 -7.48
C VAL A 141 16.33 -3.22 -6.02
N ASP A 142 17.12 -4.27 -5.77
CA ASP A 142 17.59 -4.75 -4.46
C ASP A 142 19.09 -4.46 -4.22
N GLY A 143 19.69 -3.58 -5.02
CA GLY A 143 21.08 -3.18 -4.87
C GLY A 143 21.31 -2.18 -3.74
N ASN A 144 22.57 -1.78 -3.58
CA ASN A 144 22.92 -0.67 -2.69
C ASN A 144 22.55 0.66 -3.37
N TYR A 145 21.66 1.43 -2.75
CA TYR A 145 21.25 2.74 -3.25
C TYR A 145 22.28 3.77 -2.83
N VAL A 146 22.77 4.50 -3.82
CA VAL A 146 23.70 5.60 -3.64
C VAL A 146 22.90 6.85 -3.31
N TYR A 147 23.12 7.38 -2.10
CA TYR A 147 22.56 8.67 -1.67
C TYR A 147 22.89 9.77 -2.67
N GLN A 148 21.89 10.58 -3.04
CA GLN A 148 22.06 11.70 -3.97
C GLN A 148 21.97 13.04 -3.23
N SER A 149 20.84 13.28 -2.56
CA SER A 149 20.53 14.61 -2.01
C SER A 149 19.42 14.56 -0.97
N GLU A 150 19.33 15.61 -0.16
CA GLU A 150 18.19 15.90 0.70
C GLU A 150 17.80 17.38 0.60
N PHE A 151 16.50 17.68 0.49
CA PHE A 151 16.02 19.05 0.29
C PHE A 151 14.52 19.20 0.59
N ARG A 152 14.03 20.44 0.59
CA ARG A 152 12.61 20.78 0.61
C ARG A 152 12.13 21.02 -0.83
N PRO A 153 11.13 20.29 -1.35
CA PRO A 153 10.59 20.48 -2.70
C PRO A 153 10.13 21.93 -2.95
N LEU A 154 10.87 22.68 -3.76
CA LEU A 154 10.61 24.10 -4.04
C LEU A 154 10.44 24.92 -2.74
N ASP A 155 11.30 24.65 -1.75
CA ASP A 155 11.31 25.23 -0.40
C ASP A 155 10.07 24.93 0.48
N ASN A 156 9.14 24.11 0.00
CA ASN A 156 8.01 23.65 0.80
C ASN A 156 8.42 22.51 1.75
N GLU A 157 7.79 22.49 2.91
CA GLU A 157 7.85 21.31 3.79
C GLU A 157 7.36 20.06 3.05
N SER A 158 8.02 18.94 3.32
CA SER A 158 7.61 17.62 2.83
C SER A 158 7.73 16.60 3.96
N ARG A 159 6.59 16.16 4.49
CA ARG A 159 6.50 15.09 5.51
C ARG A 159 6.00 13.81 4.88
N ASP A 160 4.88 13.28 5.36
CA ASP A 160 4.21 12.11 4.83
C ASP A 160 4.12 12.18 3.31
N MET A 161 4.72 11.21 2.63
CA MET A 161 4.88 11.24 1.19
C MET A 161 4.60 9.90 0.50
N THR A 162 4.35 9.98 -0.80
CA THR A 162 4.40 8.86 -1.73
C THR A 162 4.90 9.29 -3.10
N LEU A 163 5.25 8.31 -3.94
CA LEU A 163 5.53 8.51 -5.36
C LEU A 163 4.41 7.92 -6.20
N PHE A 164 4.23 8.44 -7.41
CA PHE A 164 3.36 7.87 -8.42
C PHE A 164 4.04 8.00 -9.80
N LEU A 165 4.09 6.89 -10.54
CA LEU A 165 4.57 6.87 -11.93
C LEU A 165 3.33 6.66 -12.82
N ASP A 166 3.04 7.64 -13.66
CA ASP A 166 1.89 7.60 -14.57
C ASP A 166 2.19 6.77 -15.82
N ASP A 167 1.14 6.39 -16.55
CA ASP A 167 1.23 5.55 -17.74
C ASP A 167 2.02 6.22 -18.88
N ASP A 168 2.11 7.55 -18.88
CA ASP A 168 2.90 8.32 -19.85
C ASP A 168 4.39 8.45 -19.48
N GLY A 169 4.80 7.84 -18.36
CA GLY A 169 6.17 7.90 -17.85
C GLY A 169 6.45 9.13 -16.98
N THR A 170 5.47 9.98 -16.69
CA THR A 170 5.66 11.12 -15.78
C THR A 170 5.71 10.64 -14.32
N GLY A 171 6.79 11.00 -13.62
CA GLY A 171 6.95 10.77 -12.19
C GLY A 171 6.37 11.92 -11.37
N TYR A 172 5.70 11.59 -10.27
CA TYR A 172 5.14 12.55 -9.32
C TYR A 172 5.55 12.24 -7.88
N LEU A 173 5.82 13.30 -7.11
CA LEU A 173 5.89 13.26 -5.65
C LEU A 173 4.60 13.86 -5.08
N ILE A 174 3.99 13.18 -4.13
CA ILE A 174 2.87 13.71 -3.36
C ILE A 174 3.29 13.76 -1.90
N SER A 175 3.27 14.93 -1.26
CA SER A 175 3.68 15.06 0.13
C SER A 175 2.89 16.07 0.94
N ALA A 176 2.76 15.79 2.24
CA ALA A 176 2.17 16.69 3.22
C ALA A 176 3.10 17.90 3.45
N ALA A 177 2.53 19.09 3.30
CA ALA A 177 3.21 20.37 3.38
C ALA A 177 2.47 21.31 4.35
N LYS A 178 3.07 22.48 4.62
CA LYS A 178 2.47 23.56 5.42
C LYS A 178 1.92 23.04 6.76
N ASN A 179 2.79 22.44 7.56
CA ASN A 179 2.45 21.81 8.83
C ASN A 179 1.30 20.79 8.73
N ASN A 180 1.33 19.96 7.68
CA ASN A 180 0.35 18.92 7.33
C ASN A 180 -1.06 19.43 6.98
N TYR A 181 -1.24 20.73 6.72
CA TYR A 181 -2.53 21.27 6.29
C TYR A 181 -2.85 20.97 4.83
N ASP A 182 -1.82 20.98 3.99
CA ASP A 182 -1.96 20.88 2.54
C ASP A 182 -1.24 19.62 2.05
N LEU A 183 -1.76 18.99 0.99
CA LEU A 183 -1.01 18.01 0.20
C LEU A 183 -0.55 18.66 -1.10
N ASN A 184 0.74 18.64 -1.35
CA ASN A 184 1.33 19.13 -2.59
C ASN A 184 1.61 17.95 -3.54
N ILE A 185 1.27 18.13 -4.81
CA ILE A 185 1.60 17.23 -5.91
C ILE A 185 2.64 17.94 -6.77
N TYR A 186 3.81 17.34 -6.88
CA TYR A 186 4.93 17.82 -7.69
C TYR A 186 5.17 16.89 -8.85
N LYS A 187 5.53 17.45 -10.00
CA LYS A 187 6.12 16.70 -11.11
C LYS A 187 7.63 16.56 -10.86
N LEU A 188 8.15 15.35 -11.04
CA LEU A 188 9.59 15.09 -10.98
C LEU A 188 10.27 15.51 -12.28
N ASN A 189 11.56 15.83 -12.21
CA ASN A 189 12.40 16.07 -13.39
C ASN A 189 12.66 14.76 -14.17
N ASP A 190 13.25 14.87 -15.36
CA ASP A 190 13.44 13.73 -16.26
C ASP A 190 14.29 12.58 -15.67
N SER A 191 15.19 12.87 -14.72
CA SER A 191 15.98 11.85 -14.02
C SER A 191 15.28 11.25 -12.80
N PHE A 192 14.09 11.75 -12.43
CA PHE A 192 13.37 11.47 -11.19
C PHE A 192 14.14 11.76 -9.91
N THR A 193 15.25 12.49 -9.98
CA THR A 193 16.09 12.81 -8.81
C THR A 193 15.85 14.21 -8.24
N GLY A 194 14.94 14.97 -8.84
CA GLY A 194 14.58 16.32 -8.41
C GLY A 194 13.15 16.69 -8.80
N ILE A 195 12.76 17.91 -8.46
CA ILE A 195 11.44 18.48 -8.76
C ILE A 195 11.52 19.34 -10.01
N ASP A 196 10.60 19.13 -10.95
CA ASP A 196 10.39 19.98 -12.12
C ASP A 196 9.45 21.16 -11.77
N SER A 197 8.26 20.84 -11.24
CA SER A 197 7.23 21.86 -10.97
C SER A 197 6.23 21.42 -9.90
N LEU A 198 5.59 22.39 -9.24
CA LEU A 198 4.42 22.16 -8.39
C LEU A 198 3.16 22.11 -9.28
N VAL A 199 2.50 20.96 -9.30
CA VAL A 199 1.35 20.69 -10.17
C VAL A 199 0.05 21.06 -9.48
N LYS A 200 -0.10 20.73 -8.19
CA LYS A 200 -1.33 20.97 -7.45
C LYS A 200 -1.07 21.13 -5.95
N VAL A 201 -1.81 22.04 -5.34
CA VAL A 201 -2.01 22.11 -3.88
C VAL A 201 -3.44 21.67 -3.56
N LEU A 202 -3.58 20.66 -2.71
CA LEU A 202 -4.85 20.23 -2.13
C LEU A 202 -4.98 20.86 -0.73
N ALA A 203 -5.44 22.11 -0.71
CA ALA A 203 -5.37 22.95 0.47
C ALA A 203 -6.41 22.60 1.56
N GLY A 204 -5.99 22.71 2.82
CA GLY A 204 -6.88 22.85 3.98
C GLY A 204 -7.63 21.58 4.41
N ASN A 205 -7.37 20.43 3.80
CA ASN A 205 -8.03 19.18 4.15
C ASN A 205 -7.36 18.45 5.34
N HIS A 206 -6.17 18.89 5.76
CA HIS A 206 -5.41 18.33 6.88
C HIS A 206 -5.23 16.80 6.76
N ARG A 207 -4.80 16.37 5.57
CA ARG A 207 -4.65 14.97 5.16
C ARG A 207 -3.18 14.56 5.13
N GLU A 208 -2.90 13.33 5.48
CA GLU A 208 -1.56 12.73 5.49
C GLU A 208 -1.57 11.31 4.90
N ALA A 209 -0.44 10.62 4.97
CA ALA A 209 -0.27 9.24 4.52
C ALA A 209 -0.78 8.97 3.08
N PRO A 210 -0.40 9.79 2.09
CA PRO A 210 -0.95 9.68 0.75
C PRO A 210 -0.59 8.34 0.10
N ALA A 211 -1.55 7.72 -0.57
CA ALA A 211 -1.34 6.57 -1.45
C ALA A 211 -2.13 6.78 -2.73
N VAL A 212 -1.42 6.91 -3.86
CA VAL A 212 -2.02 7.22 -5.16
C VAL A 212 -1.99 5.99 -6.05
N PHE A 213 -3.07 5.74 -6.77
CA PHE A 213 -3.13 4.76 -7.85
C PHE A 213 -4.08 5.24 -8.94
N LYS A 214 -3.98 4.64 -10.12
CA LYS A 214 -4.84 4.93 -11.27
C LYS A 214 -5.58 3.67 -11.67
N ARG A 215 -6.86 3.82 -12.02
CA ARG A 215 -7.70 2.74 -12.54
C ARG A 215 -8.68 3.30 -13.55
N ASP A 216 -8.73 2.68 -14.73
CA ASP A 216 -9.69 3.02 -15.80
C ASP A 216 -9.68 4.52 -16.15
N GLY A 217 -8.48 5.13 -16.19
CA GLY A 217 -8.30 6.56 -16.48
C GLY A 217 -8.59 7.53 -15.31
N VAL A 218 -8.95 7.01 -14.14
CA VAL A 218 -9.24 7.80 -12.94
C VAL A 218 -8.12 7.64 -11.92
N TYR A 219 -7.62 8.76 -11.41
CA TYR A 219 -6.65 8.82 -10.32
C TYR A 219 -7.40 8.78 -9.00
N PHE A 220 -6.93 7.95 -8.08
CA PHE A 220 -7.44 7.80 -6.72
C PHE A 220 -6.32 8.17 -5.75
N LEU A 221 -6.60 9.07 -4.81
CA LEU A 221 -5.71 9.46 -3.73
C LEU A 221 -6.35 9.04 -2.40
N ILE A 222 -5.80 8.01 -1.77
CA ILE A 222 -6.15 7.59 -0.41
C ILE A 222 -5.29 8.34 0.59
N THR A 223 -5.91 8.80 1.68
CA THR A 223 -5.23 9.52 2.77
C THR A 223 -5.83 9.18 4.13
N SER A 224 -5.08 9.41 5.21
CA SER A 224 -5.61 9.52 6.57
C SER A 224 -5.76 10.98 6.99
N ALA A 225 -6.47 11.24 8.09
CA ALA A 225 -6.40 12.54 8.77
C ALA A 225 -5.07 12.66 9.53
N ALA A 226 -4.61 13.90 9.77
CA ALA A 226 -3.38 14.16 10.51
C ALA A 226 -3.59 14.18 12.04
N THR A 227 -3.48 13.01 12.68
CA THR A 227 -3.69 12.83 14.13
C THR A 227 -2.52 12.11 14.83
N GLY A 228 -1.32 12.21 14.25
CA GLY A 228 -0.12 11.57 14.77
C GLY A 228 -0.26 10.04 14.75
N TRP A 229 0.00 9.39 15.88
CA TRP A 229 -0.01 7.92 15.98
C TRP A 229 -1.40 7.30 16.08
N ASN A 230 -2.45 8.09 16.33
CA ASN A 230 -3.80 7.56 16.52
C ASN A 230 -4.43 7.21 15.17
N PRO A 231 -4.87 5.94 14.95
CA PRO A 231 -5.63 5.58 13.77
C PRO A 231 -6.92 6.39 13.67
N ASN A 232 -7.29 6.73 12.46
CA ASN A 232 -8.44 7.59 12.16
C ASN A 232 -9.13 7.17 10.86
N GLN A 233 -10.21 7.84 10.50
CA GLN A 233 -11.01 7.54 9.32
C GLN A 233 -10.25 7.90 8.03
N ALA A 234 -9.95 6.88 7.21
CA ALA A 234 -9.42 7.08 5.87
C ALA A 234 -10.45 7.75 4.96
N ALA A 235 -9.95 8.48 3.98
CA ALA A 235 -10.73 9.10 2.92
C ALA A 235 -10.02 8.93 1.57
N TYR A 236 -10.79 8.95 0.49
CA TYR A 236 -10.26 9.00 -0.86
C TYR A 236 -10.75 10.25 -1.59
N GLN A 237 -9.93 10.72 -2.52
CA GLN A 237 -10.28 11.74 -3.52
C GLN A 237 -10.03 11.16 -4.91
N THR A 238 -10.75 11.66 -5.92
CA THR A 238 -10.57 11.24 -7.30
C THR A 238 -10.34 12.42 -8.24
N ALA A 239 -9.65 12.18 -9.34
CA ALA A 239 -9.47 13.14 -10.43
C ALA A 239 -9.28 12.41 -11.77
N THR A 240 -9.45 13.13 -12.88
CA THR A 240 -9.11 12.64 -14.23
C THR A 240 -7.72 13.09 -14.70
N SER A 241 -7.00 13.88 -13.89
CA SER A 241 -5.60 14.24 -14.08
C SER A 241 -4.95 14.54 -12.73
N MET A 242 -3.62 14.43 -12.63
CA MET A 242 -2.89 14.83 -11.41
C MET A 242 -3.04 16.32 -11.07
N ALA A 243 -3.27 17.18 -12.07
CA ALA A 243 -3.58 18.60 -11.89
C ALA A 243 -5.02 18.84 -11.37
N GLY A 244 -5.87 17.83 -11.41
CA GLY A 244 -7.27 17.87 -11.02
C GLY A 244 -8.22 18.18 -12.19
N PRO A 245 -9.43 18.71 -11.90
CA PRO A 245 -9.94 18.97 -10.54
C PRO A 245 -10.05 17.68 -9.71
N TRP A 246 -9.68 17.78 -8.44
CA TRP A 246 -9.85 16.69 -7.47
C TRP A 246 -11.18 16.83 -6.74
N THR A 247 -11.88 15.73 -6.50
CA THR A 247 -13.11 15.72 -5.69
C THR A 247 -12.81 16.07 -4.23
N ALA A 248 -13.85 16.45 -3.49
CA ALA A 248 -13.77 16.50 -2.03
C ALA A 248 -13.46 15.11 -1.44
N PRO A 249 -12.80 15.04 -0.27
CA PRO A 249 -12.54 13.77 0.41
C PRO A 249 -13.84 13.02 0.74
N THR A 250 -13.91 11.74 0.38
CA THR A 250 -15.00 10.83 0.74
C THR A 250 -14.46 9.75 1.67
N THR A 251 -15.07 9.58 2.85
CA THR A 251 -14.61 8.62 3.86
C THR A 251 -14.89 7.17 3.45
N PHE A 252 -14.03 6.25 3.89
CA PHE A 252 -14.21 4.80 3.69
C PHE A 252 -13.50 4.00 4.78
N GLY A 253 -13.93 2.75 4.99
CA GLY A 253 -13.45 1.92 6.11
C GLY A 253 -14.13 2.27 7.42
N ASP A 254 -13.68 1.69 8.54
CA ASP A 254 -14.17 2.07 9.87
C ASP A 254 -13.49 3.37 10.37
N PRO A 255 -13.97 3.97 11.48
CA PRO A 255 -13.40 5.23 12.02
C PRO A 255 -11.92 5.18 12.43
N ARG A 256 -11.29 4.01 12.41
CA ARG A 256 -9.88 3.79 12.75
C ARG A 256 -9.10 3.13 11.60
N THR A 257 -9.71 3.02 10.43
CA THR A 257 -9.16 2.28 9.29
C THR A 257 -8.63 0.90 9.72
N TYR A 258 -9.43 0.14 10.47
CA TYR A 258 -9.06 -1.18 11.01
C TYR A 258 -7.78 -1.16 11.86
N ASN A 259 -7.59 -0.09 12.65
CA ASN A 259 -6.39 0.20 13.45
C ASN A 259 -5.11 0.30 12.61
N SER A 260 -5.21 0.95 11.44
CA SER A 260 -4.10 1.12 10.53
C SER A 260 -4.08 2.52 9.90
N GLN A 261 -3.02 2.81 9.15
CA GLN A 261 -2.86 4.02 8.36
C GLN A 261 -2.41 3.64 6.95
N SER A 262 -2.90 4.35 5.93
CA SER A 262 -2.53 4.08 4.54
C SER A 262 -1.03 4.23 4.32
N THR A 263 -0.47 3.42 3.40
CA THR A 263 0.95 3.55 3.04
C THR A 263 1.23 3.33 1.57
N TRP A 264 0.54 2.39 0.93
CA TRP A 264 0.72 2.09 -0.49
C TRP A 264 -0.50 1.37 -1.05
N VAL A 265 -0.72 1.48 -2.36
CA VAL A 265 -1.66 0.63 -3.09
C VAL A 265 -0.91 -0.03 -4.22
N GLN A 266 -0.82 -1.35 -4.20
CA GLN A 266 -0.17 -2.13 -5.24
C GLN A 266 -1.23 -2.66 -6.22
N PRO A 267 -1.23 -2.22 -7.50
CA PRO A 267 -1.96 -2.89 -8.56
C PRO A 267 -1.42 -4.30 -8.75
N LEU A 268 -2.33 -5.28 -8.81
CA LEU A 268 -2.04 -6.67 -9.13
C LEU A 268 -2.53 -6.97 -10.55
N THR A 269 -1.58 -7.31 -11.42
CA THR A 269 -1.86 -7.75 -12.78
C THR A 269 -1.94 -9.27 -12.81
N GLY A 270 -3.09 -9.83 -13.18
CA GLY A 270 -3.31 -11.27 -13.35
C GLY A 270 -4.79 -11.62 -13.55
N ALA A 271 -5.08 -12.64 -14.37
CA ALA A 271 -6.44 -13.14 -14.58
C ALA A 271 -6.90 -13.95 -13.36
N GLY A 272 -7.89 -13.45 -12.62
CA GLY A 272 -8.55 -14.25 -11.60
C GLY A 272 -9.50 -15.26 -12.25
N THR A 273 -9.28 -16.56 -12.02
CA THR A 273 -10.25 -17.61 -12.38
C THR A 273 -11.31 -17.71 -11.29
N GLY A 274 -12.32 -16.86 -11.34
CA GLY A 274 -13.46 -16.92 -10.42
C GLY A 274 -14.73 -16.36 -11.09
N PRO A 275 -15.93 -16.82 -10.70
CA PRO A 275 -17.20 -16.50 -11.38
C PRO A 275 -17.63 -15.03 -11.23
N CYS A 276 -16.76 -14.17 -10.73
CA CYS A 276 -17.02 -12.75 -10.52
C CYS A 276 -15.74 -11.97 -10.88
N ARG A 277 -15.49 -11.77 -12.19
CA ARG A 277 -15.07 -10.48 -12.78
C ARG A 277 -14.59 -10.56 -14.23
N THR A 278 -14.90 -9.49 -14.95
CA THR A 278 -14.28 -9.03 -16.20
C THR A 278 -12.83 -8.55 -15.95
N ALA A 279 -11.99 -8.64 -16.98
CA ALA A 279 -10.54 -8.38 -16.98
C ALA A 279 -10.11 -6.97 -16.54
N ALA A 280 -10.06 -6.69 -15.23
CA ALA A 280 -9.45 -5.50 -14.67
C ALA A 280 -8.47 -5.88 -13.53
N PRO A 281 -7.27 -5.24 -13.44
CA PRO A 281 -6.30 -5.51 -12.39
C PRO A 281 -6.90 -5.20 -11.00
N TRP A 282 -6.67 -6.08 -10.05
CA TRP A 282 -7.11 -5.90 -8.67
C TRP A 282 -6.10 -5.03 -7.92
N ALA A 283 -6.54 -4.03 -7.15
CA ALA A 283 -5.63 -3.27 -6.29
C ALA A 283 -5.66 -3.83 -4.86
N ARG A 284 -4.48 -4.06 -4.25
CA ARG A 284 -4.35 -4.32 -2.81
C ARG A 284 -3.83 -3.06 -2.12
N CYS A 285 -4.61 -2.52 -1.19
CA CYS A 285 -4.14 -1.47 -0.29
C CYS A 285 -3.26 -2.13 0.78
N LEU A 286 -2.00 -1.72 0.84
CA LEU A 286 -1.17 -1.93 2.03
C LEU A 286 -1.44 -0.78 3.00
N SER A 287 -1.71 -1.18 4.23
CA SER A 287 -1.86 -0.28 5.36
C SER A 287 -0.85 -0.70 6.41
N SER A 288 -0.08 0.25 6.93
CA SER A 288 0.79 -0.02 8.07
C SER A 288 -0.02 0.11 9.36
N ALA A 289 0.03 -0.90 10.23
CA ALA A 289 -0.34 -0.71 11.63
C ALA A 289 0.80 0.07 12.31
N ARG A 290 0.66 1.39 12.43
CA ARG A 290 1.56 2.19 13.27
C ARG A 290 1.11 2.06 14.73
N ALA A 291 1.42 0.93 15.38
CA ALA A 291 1.27 0.82 16.84
C ALA A 291 2.21 -0.22 17.45
N TYR A 292 2.94 0.22 18.48
CA TYR A 292 3.83 -0.52 19.38
C TYR A 292 3.10 -1.55 20.28
N ARG A 293 1.90 -2.03 19.94
CA ARG A 293 1.23 -3.06 20.75
C ARG A 293 0.40 -4.03 19.90
N PRO A 294 0.62 -5.35 20.05
CA PRO A 294 -0.19 -6.36 19.40
C PRO A 294 -1.42 -6.62 20.26
N GLN A 295 -2.64 -6.34 19.78
CA GLN A 295 -3.84 -7.15 20.09
C GLN A 295 -4.93 -6.90 19.04
N GLY A 296 -5.46 -7.98 18.47
CA GLY A 296 -6.73 -8.01 17.73
C GLY A 296 -6.58 -8.26 16.23
N GLY A 297 -6.90 -9.47 15.77
CA GLY A 297 -6.98 -9.81 14.35
C GLY A 297 -8.22 -9.20 13.70
N HIS A 298 -8.06 -8.49 12.59
CA HIS A 298 -9.16 -7.85 11.85
C HIS A 298 -8.97 -7.92 10.33
N ARG A 299 -10.08 -8.05 9.59
CA ARG A 299 -10.10 -8.25 8.14
C ARG A 299 -10.13 -6.90 7.39
N CYS A 300 -9.19 -6.65 6.49
CA CYS A 300 -9.30 -5.57 5.50
C CYS A 300 -10.23 -6.00 4.35
N ARG A 301 -11.19 -5.15 3.95
CA ARG A 301 -11.99 -5.33 2.72
C ARG A 301 -11.45 -4.38 1.65
N CYS A 302 -11.11 -4.91 0.48
CA CYS A 302 -10.78 -4.09 -0.68
C CYS A 302 -12.04 -3.38 -1.20
N LEU A 303 -11.88 -2.16 -1.72
CA LEU A 303 -12.96 -1.40 -2.38
C LEU A 303 -13.41 -2.17 -3.63
N GLY A 304 -14.54 -2.88 -3.53
CA GLY A 304 -15.27 -3.47 -4.64
C GLY A 304 -16.46 -2.58 -5.03
N ASP A 305 -16.76 -2.53 -6.32
CA ASP A 305 -17.76 -1.70 -7.00
C ASP A 305 -19.06 -1.54 -6.19
N GLY A 306 -19.17 -0.40 -5.50
CA GLY A 306 -20.33 -0.01 -4.70
C GLY A 306 -20.76 1.42 -5.01
N ALA A 307 -20.67 1.84 -6.28
CA ALA A 307 -21.07 3.17 -6.72
C ALA A 307 -21.82 3.10 -8.06
N GLN A 308 -22.96 2.39 -8.10
CA GLN A 308 -23.93 2.51 -9.18
C GLN A 308 -25.34 2.64 -8.59
N ARG A 309 -25.89 3.86 -8.76
CA ARG A 309 -27.31 4.19 -9.02
C ARG A 309 -28.32 3.93 -7.88
N GLN A 310 -28.77 5.00 -7.23
CA GLN A 310 -30.15 5.09 -6.72
C GLN A 310 -30.97 6.03 -7.61
N GLY A 311 -31.94 5.44 -8.31
CA GLY A 311 -32.90 6.16 -9.13
C GLY A 311 -33.90 5.18 -9.73
N ALA A 312 -34.91 4.76 -8.96
CA ALA A 312 -36.27 4.43 -9.42
C ALA A 312 -37.16 3.95 -8.24
N ARG A 313 -38.33 4.55 -8.13
CA ARG A 313 -39.44 4.22 -7.21
C ARG A 313 -40.33 3.12 -7.82
N ARG A 314 -40.69 2.08 -7.04
CA ARG A 314 -42.08 1.66 -6.66
C ARG A 314 -42.25 0.14 -6.38
N THR A 315 -42.81 -0.11 -5.18
CA THR A 315 -43.87 -1.08 -4.78
C THR A 315 -43.65 -2.59 -4.63
N ARG A 316 -44.00 -3.03 -3.39
CA ARG A 316 -44.78 -4.21 -2.91
C ARG A 316 -44.05 -5.23 -2.02
N ARG A 317 -44.85 -5.78 -1.10
CA ARG A 317 -44.58 -6.44 0.19
C ARG A 317 -44.02 -7.89 0.08
N GLN A 318 -43.05 -8.20 0.95
CA GLN A 318 -42.80 -9.39 1.84
C GLN A 318 -43.28 -10.82 1.47
N PRO A 319 -42.74 -11.92 2.09
CA PRO A 319 -41.93 -11.99 3.32
C PRO A 319 -40.62 -12.83 3.25
N ALA A 320 -39.83 -12.72 4.32
CA ALA A 320 -38.62 -13.50 4.63
C ALA A 320 -38.95 -14.83 5.32
N PRO A 321 -37.97 -15.75 5.43
CA PRO A 321 -37.89 -16.66 6.56
C PRO A 321 -36.64 -16.40 7.44
N GLU A 322 -36.85 -16.67 8.72
CA GLU A 322 -35.94 -16.60 9.86
C GLU A 322 -34.69 -17.49 9.72
N ALA A 323 -33.59 -17.03 10.33
CA ALA A 323 -32.71 -17.88 11.10
C ALA A 323 -32.20 -17.07 12.31
N ALA A 324 -32.64 -17.50 13.49
CA ALA A 324 -32.37 -16.90 14.78
C ALA A 324 -31.01 -17.36 15.35
N CYS A 325 -30.40 -16.53 16.20
CA CYS A 325 -29.56 -16.97 17.31
C CYS A 325 -29.50 -15.85 18.36
N GLN A 326 -30.13 -16.09 19.52
CA GLN A 326 -29.96 -15.30 20.75
C GLN A 326 -28.71 -15.77 21.51
N PRO A 327 -28.11 -14.92 22.38
CA PRO A 327 -27.03 -15.34 23.27
C PRO A 327 -27.56 -15.83 24.63
N ASP A 328 -27.05 -16.98 25.07
CA ASP A 328 -27.22 -17.49 26.43
C ASP A 328 -26.25 -16.81 27.42
N LEU A 329 -26.81 -16.37 28.54
CA LEU A 329 -26.12 -16.05 29.79
C LEU A 329 -25.81 -17.35 30.57
N PRO A 330 -24.77 -17.39 31.41
CA PRO A 330 -24.76 -18.30 32.55
C PRO A 330 -25.13 -17.59 33.86
N LEU A 331 -26.17 -18.10 34.51
CA LEU A 331 -26.51 -17.88 35.92
C LEU A 331 -25.92 -19.02 36.78
N ARG A 332 -25.31 -18.65 37.92
CA ARG A 332 -25.41 -19.30 39.25
C ARG A 332 -24.65 -18.40 40.26
N HIS A 333 -25.32 -17.62 41.11
CA HIS A 333 -25.80 -17.91 42.49
C HIS A 333 -24.68 -18.31 43.46
N LEU A 334 -24.48 -17.75 44.67
CA LEU A 334 -25.37 -17.13 45.68
C LEU A 334 -24.54 -16.37 46.77
N GLY A 335 -25.21 -15.39 47.43
CA GLY A 335 -24.92 -14.92 48.80
C GLY A 335 -24.11 -13.62 48.88
N GLY A 336 -24.46 -12.57 49.63
CA GLY A 336 -25.58 -12.28 50.52
C GLY A 336 -25.27 -10.99 51.30
N LEU A 337 -26.31 -10.19 51.55
CA LEU A 337 -26.51 -9.23 52.66
C LEU A 337 -25.67 -7.93 52.80
N GLY A 338 -26.42 -6.82 52.98
CA GLY A 338 -26.04 -5.56 53.65
C GLY A 338 -25.47 -4.49 52.70
N GLY A 339 -25.89 -3.22 52.65
CA GLY A 339 -26.66 -2.36 53.55
C GLY A 339 -25.98 -0.96 53.58
N ALA A 340 -26.77 0.12 53.61
CA ALA A 340 -26.39 1.55 53.80
C ALA A 340 -25.65 2.26 52.62
N ARG A 341 -26.20 3.31 51.98
CA ARG A 341 -26.46 4.73 52.37
C ARG A 341 -25.22 5.64 52.35
N SER A 342 -25.40 6.81 51.69
CA SER A 342 -24.75 8.14 51.84
C SER A 342 -23.25 8.22 51.49
N CYS A 343 -22.72 9.23 50.78
CA CYS A 343 -23.19 10.56 50.35
C CYS A 343 -22.83 10.82 48.89
#